data_AF-M7NUR9-F1
#
_entry.id   AF-M7NUR9-F1
#
_cell.length_a   1.000
_cell.length_b   1.000
_cell.length_c   1.000
_cell.angle_alpha   90.00
_cell.angle_beta   90.00
_cell.angle_gamma   90.00
#
_symmetry.space_group_name_H-M   'P 1'
#
loop_
_entity.id
_entity.type
_entity.pdbx_description
1 polymer ?
#
loop_
_entity_poly.entity_id
_entity_poly.type
_entity_poly.pdbx_seq_one_letter_code
_entity_poly.pdbx_strand_id
1 'polypeptide(L)' 'MRASQHTYFKWTPKTVVASLVLGIFVPSCIGYLALITEGRWNFRGKGIKDKLTEN' A
#
# COMPACT_ATOMS: atom_id res chain seq x y z
N MET A 1 -27.14 5.13 -13.10
CA MET A 1 -27.46 4.68 -11.72
C MET A 1 -26.24 4.65 -10.76
N ARG A 2 -25.24 5.54 -10.90
CA ARG A 2 -24.13 5.67 -9.92
C ARG A 2 -24.10 7.01 -9.19
N ALA A 3 -24.59 8.08 -9.81
CA ALA A 3 -24.50 9.45 -9.28
C ALA A 3 -25.18 9.65 -7.91
N SER A 4 -26.29 8.96 -7.62
CA SER A 4 -27.04 9.09 -6.37
C SER A 4 -26.62 8.13 -5.26
N GLN A 5 -25.62 7.25 -5.45
CA GLN A 5 -25.23 6.27 -4.44
C GLN A 5 -24.70 6.90 -3.15
N HIS A 6 -24.06 8.07 -3.25
CA HIS A 6 -23.54 8.78 -2.09
C HIS A 6 -24.67 9.24 -1.15
N THR A 7 -25.88 9.50 -1.67
CA THR A 7 -27.04 9.93 -0.88
C THR A 7 -27.58 8.81 0.01
N TYR A 8 -27.50 7.56 -0.44
CA TYR A 8 -27.98 6.38 0.29
C TYR A 8 -26.90 5.69 1.12
N PHE A 9 -25.68 6.23 1.14
CA PHE A 9 -24.56 5.67 1.88
C PHE A 9 -24.82 5.72 3.38
N LYS A 10 -24.51 4.62 4.07
CA LYS A 10 -24.59 4.52 5.53
C LYS A 10 -23.31 3.92 6.09
N TRP A 11 -22.80 4.51 7.17
CA TRP A 11 -21.70 3.95 7.94
C TRP A 11 -22.17 2.76 8.77
N THR A 12 -22.10 1.57 8.20
CA THR A 12 -22.26 0.32 8.94
C THR A 12 -20.91 -0.12 9.49
N PRO A 13 -20.84 -0.86 10.62
CA PRO A 13 -19.56 -1.29 11.20
C PRO A 13 -18.68 -2.04 10.19
N LYS A 14 -19.27 -2.84 9.30
CA LYS A 14 -18.55 -3.53 8.22
C LYS A 14 -17.92 -2.53 7.23
N THR A 15 -18.67 -1.51 6.82
CA THR A 15 -18.18 -0.46 5.91
C THR A 15 -17.12 0.42 6.56
N VAL A 16 -17.27 0.77 7.84
CA VAL A 16 -16.27 1.53 8.61
C VAL A 16 -14.92 0.79 8.61
N VAL A 17 -14.94 -0.49 8.96
CA VAL A 17 -13.72 -1.31 8.97
C VAL A 17 -13.09 -1.37 7.58
N ALA A 18 -13.89 -1.63 6.54
CA ALA A 18 -13.37 -1.70 5.17
C ALA A 18 -12.75 -0.37 4.72
N SER A 19 -13.41 0.76 4.99
CA SER A 19 -12.89 2.08 4.63
C SER A 19 -11.61 2.43 5.39
N LEU A 20 -11.48 2.04 6.66
CA LEU A 20 -10.26 2.28 7.44
C LEU A 20 -9.10 1.39 6.98
N VAL A 21 -9.37 0.11 6.73
CA VAL A 21 -8.33 -0.83 6.26
C VAL A 21 -7.82 -0.39 4.88
N LEU A 22 -8.71 -0.11 3.94
CA LEU A 22 -8.33 0.27 2.58
C LEU A 22 -7.78 1.70 2.50
N GLY A 23 -8.30 2.62 3.30
CA GLY A 23 -7.90 4.03 3.26
C GLY A 23 -6.64 4.36 4.05
N ILE A 24 -6.38 3.64 5.15
CA ILE A 24 -5.29 3.98 6.08
C ILE A 24 -4.30 2.82 6.19
N PHE A 25 -4.77 1.63 6.55
CA PHE A 25 -3.89 0.51 6.88
C PHE A 25 -3.06 0.07 5.67
N VAL A 26 -3.72 -0.18 4.52
CA VAL A 26 -3.04 -0.63 3.31
C VAL A 26 -2.03 0.40 2.80
N PRO A 27 -2.38 1.70 2.62
CA PRO A 27 -1.40 2.70 2.19
C PRO A 27 -0.28 2.90 3.20
N SER A 28 -0.55 2.83 4.51
CA SER A 28 0.49 2.96 5.54
C SER A 28 1.47 1.80 5.52
N CYS A 29 0.99 0.56 5.37
CA CYS A 29 1.85 -0.60 5.19
C CYS A 29 2.71 -0.47 3.94
N ILE A 30 2.12 -0.09 2.80
CA ILE A 30 2.86 0.08 1.55
C ILE A 30 3.88 1.23 1.68
N GLY A 31 3.49 2.36 2.25
CA GLY A 31 4.38 3.49 2.48
C GLY A 31 5.54 3.13 3.39
N TYR A 32 5.28 2.45 4.52
CA TYR A 32 6.34 1.97 5.40
C TYR A 32 7.28 0.99 4.68
N LEU A 33 6.74 0.04 3.91
CA LEU A 33 7.53 -0.88 3.09
C LEU A 33 8.37 -0.12 2.05
N ALA A 34 7.82 0.92 1.43
CA ALA A 34 8.54 1.75 0.47
C ALA A 34 9.71 2.48 1.16
N LEU A 35 9.48 3.08 2.34
CA LEU A 35 10.50 3.80 3.10
C LEU A 35 11.64 2.90 3.59
N ILE A 36 11.37 1.63 3.89
CA ILE A 36 12.45 0.70 4.24
C ILE A 36 13.13 0.09 3.01
N THR A 37 12.46 0.04 1.86
CA THR A 37 13.01 -0.58 0.64
C THR A 37 13.71 0.40 -0.28
N GLU A 38 13.40 1.69 -0.20
CA GLU A 38 14.12 2.74 -0.92
C GLU A 38 15.62 2.72 -0.55
N GLY A 39 16.47 2.77 -1.57
CA GLY A 39 17.93 2.72 -1.40
C GLY A 39 18.54 1.36 -1.04
N ARG A 40 17.77 0.37 -0.56
CA ARG A 40 18.31 -0.95 -0.19
C ARG A 40 18.66 -1.85 -1.38
N TRP A 41 18.05 -1.60 -2.54
CA TRP A 41 18.16 -2.47 -3.68
C TRP A 41 18.81 -1.74 -4.85
N ASN A 42 20.00 -2.19 -5.23
CA ASN A 42 20.71 -1.67 -6.39
C ASN A 42 20.84 -2.78 -7.43
N PHE A 43 20.00 -2.74 -8.47
CA PHE A 43 20.01 -3.76 -9.52
C PHE A 43 20.93 -3.42 -10.69
N ARG A 44 21.64 -2.28 -10.65
CA ARG A 44 22.40 -1.81 -11.79
C ARG A 44 23.68 -2.62 -11.97
N GLY A 45 23.74 -3.41 -13.05
CA GLY A 45 24.93 -4.18 -13.44
C GLY A 45 25.23 -5.42 -12.61
N LYS A 46 24.30 -5.89 -11.75
CA LYS A 46 24.48 -7.10 -10.95
C LYS A 46 24.10 -8.37 -11.73
N GLY A 47 24.91 -9.42 -11.63
CA GLY A 47 24.63 -10.74 -12.21
C GLY A 47 23.74 -11.61 -11.32
N ILE A 48 23.30 -12.76 -11.83
CA ILE A 48 22.33 -13.68 -11.17
C ILE A 48 22.78 -14.16 -9.78
N LYS A 49 24.10 -14.21 -9.53
CA LYS A 49 24.66 -14.71 -8.26
C LYS A 49 25.07 -13.60 -7.29
N ASP A 50 24.93 -12.33 -7.67
CA ASP A 50 25.43 -11.21 -6.87
C ASP A 50 24.42 -10.74 -5.82
N LYS A 51 24.93 -10.34 -4.64
CA LYS A 51 24.11 -9.77 -3.57
C LYS A 51 23.49 -8.46 -4.03
N LEU A 52 22.16 -8.38 -3.97
CA LEU A 52 21.33 -7.26 -4.43
C LEU A 52 21.15 -6.16 -3.36
N THR A 53 21.45 -6.49 -2.11
CA THR A 53 21.35 -5.59 -0.96
C THR A 53 22.66 -4.83 -0.75
N GLU A 54 22.55 -3.51 -0.61
CA GLU A 54 23.61 -2.61 -0.15
C GLU A 54 23.48 -2.53 1.38
N ASN A 55 24.51 -2.99 2.12
CA ASN A 55 24.55 -2.99 3.60
C ASN A 55 25.28 -1.74 4.09
#